data_AF-A0A7C4NB81-F1
#
_entry.id   AF-A0A7C4NB81-F1
#
_cell.length_a   1.000
_cell.length_b   1.000
_cell.length_c   1.000
_cell.angle_alpha   90.00
_cell.angle_beta   90.00
_cell.angle_gamma   90.00
#
_symmetry.space_group_name_H-M   'P 1'
#
loop_
_entity.id
_entity.type
_entity.pdbx_description
1 polymer ?
#
loop_
_entity_poly.entity_id
_entity_poly.type
_entity_poly.pdbx_seq_one_letter_code
_entity_poly.pdbx_strand_id
1 'polypeptide(L)' 'DVVEVRRRREQVRAVLAVLPAAQREALELAYFGGLTQQEIAERTNTPLGTVKTRMRLGMLKMKEELARIDRADG' A
#
# COMPACT_ATOMS: atom_id res chain seq x y z
N ASP A 1 -14.45 13.46 -10.66
CA ASP A 1 -14.83 14.34 -9.54
C ASP A 1 -13.66 14.45 -8.56
N VAL A 2 -13.32 15.66 -8.08
CA VAL A 2 -12.20 15.90 -7.13
C VAL A 2 -12.51 15.34 -5.74
N VAL A 3 -13.79 15.29 -5.36
CA VAL A 3 -14.25 14.75 -4.07
C VAL A 3 -14.01 13.23 -4.02
N GLU A 4 -14.33 12.53 -5.11
CA GLU A 4 -14.11 11.08 -5.26
C GLU A 4 -12.62 10.71 -5.09
N VAL A 5 -11.73 11.47 -5.73
CA VAL A 5 -10.27 11.25 -5.66
C VAL A 5 -9.73 11.49 -4.25
N ARG A 6 -10.22 12.52 -3.55
CA ARG A 6 -9.83 12.78 -2.16
C ARG A 6 -10.29 11.64 -1.24
N ARG A 7 -11.55 11.22 -1.35
CA ARG A 7 -12.11 10.09 -0.58
C ARG A 7 -11.28 8.82 -0.79
N ARG A 8 -10.95 8.49 -2.04
CA ARG A 8 -10.14 7.29 -2.33
C ARG A 8 -8.75 7.36 -1.72
N ARG A 9 -8.11 8.53 -1.74
CA ARG A 9 -6.80 8.73 -1.09
C ARG A 9 -6.87 8.56 0.42
N GLU A 10 -7.93 9.05 1.06
CA GLU A 10 -8.15 8.89 2.49
C GLU A 10 -8.37 7.43 2.88
N GLN A 11 -9.19 6.70 2.12
CA GLN A 11 -9.38 5.25 2.30
C GLN A 11 -8.05 4.49 2.16
N VAL A 12 -7.25 4.79 1.12
CA VAL A 12 -5.93 4.17 0.93
C VAL A 12 -5.00 4.45 2.11
N ARG A 13 -4.95 5.69 2.61
CA ARG A 13 -4.12 6.05 3.78
C ARG A 13 -4.57 5.31 5.04
N ALA A 14 -5.88 5.23 5.29
CA ALA A 14 -6.43 4.51 6.43
C ALA A 14 -6.06 3.02 6.38
N VAL A 15 -6.17 2.40 5.20
CA VAL A 15 -5.83 0.99 5.00
C VAL A 15 -4.32 0.74 5.14
N LEU A 16 -3.48 1.62 4.60
CA LEU A 16 -2.02 1.51 4.76
C LEU A 16 -1.61 1.52 6.25
N ALA A 17 -2.32 2.29 7.09
CA ALA A 17 -2.02 2.39 8.52
C ALA A 17 -2.18 1.07 9.29
N VAL A 18 -3.02 0.13 8.81
CA VAL A 18 -3.27 -1.17 9.45
C VAL A 18 -2.40 -2.31 8.90
N LEU A 19 -1.53 -2.02 7.93
CA LEU A 19 -0.60 -2.99 7.40
C LEU A 19 0.62 -3.18 8.33
N PRO A 20 1.21 -4.38 8.37
CA PRO A 20 2.53 -4.59 8.96
C PRO A 20 3.54 -3.57 8.40
N ALA A 21 4.40 -3.03 9.27
CA ALA A 21 5.26 -1.88 8.95
C ALA A 21 6.07 -2.06 7.65
N ALA A 22 6.66 -3.25 7.45
CA ALA A 22 7.47 -3.55 6.26
C ALA A 22 6.64 -3.65 4.96
N GLN A 23 5.36 -4.04 5.05
CA GLN A 23 4.45 -4.06 3.90
C GLN A 23 3.96 -2.65 3.58
N ARG A 24 3.63 -1.86 4.63
CA ARG A 24 3.29 -0.44 4.51
C ARG A 24 4.42 0.35 3.84
N GLU A 25 5.65 0.25 4.36
CA GLU A 25 6.81 0.97 3.85
C GLU A 25 7.04 0.71 2.35
N ALA A 26 7.01 -0.57 1.93
CA ALA A 26 7.20 -0.92 0.53
C ALA A 26 6.09 -0.34 -0.38
N LEU A 27 4.85 -0.32 0.09
CA LEU A 27 3.72 0.23 -0.67
C LEU A 27 3.69 1.76 -0.68
N GLU A 28 4.08 2.41 0.41
CA GLU A 28 4.20 3.87 0.47
C GLU A 28 5.31 4.38 -0.44
N LEU A 29 6.48 3.73 -0.44
CA LEU A 29 7.58 4.08 -1.35
C LEU A 29 7.19 3.90 -2.82
N ALA A 30 6.40 2.86 -3.15
CA ALA A 30 5.90 2.66 -4.51
C ALA A 30 4.82 3.70 -4.88
N TYR A 31 3.78 3.84 -4.06
CA TYR A 31 2.59 4.62 -4.40
C TYR A 31 2.78 6.13 -4.23
N PHE A 32 3.40 6.57 -3.14
CA PHE A 32 3.66 7.98 -2.88
C PHE A 32 5.06 8.42 -3.29
N GLY A 33 6.04 7.52 -3.17
CA GLY A 33 7.41 7.80 -3.59
C GLY A 33 7.66 7.64 -5.08
N GLY A 34 6.83 6.87 -5.80
CA GLY A 34 7.01 6.58 -7.22
C GLY A 34 8.20 5.65 -7.52
N LEU A 35 8.74 4.97 -6.50
CA LEU A 35 9.90 4.09 -6.68
C LEU A 35 9.49 2.76 -7.32
N THR A 36 10.36 2.26 -8.19
CA THR A 36 10.33 0.89 -8.68
C THR A 36 10.71 -0.10 -7.57
N GLN A 37 10.38 -1.38 -7.75
CA GLN A 37 10.72 -2.43 -6.78
C GLN A 37 12.23 -2.55 -6.55
N GLN A 38 13.04 -2.25 -7.56
CA GLN A 38 14.50 -2.28 -7.48
C GLN A 38 15.03 -1.09 -6.68
N GLU A 39 14.54 0.13 -6.95
CA GLU A 39 14.88 1.31 -6.14
C GLU A 39 14.44 1.16 -4.67
N ILE A 40 13.31 0.49 -4.41
CA ILE A 40 12.89 0.17 -3.04
C ILE A 40 13.85 -0.81 -2.38
N ALA A 41 14.28 -1.85 -3.09
CA ALA A 41 15.24 -2.84 -2.59
C ALA A 41 16.56 -2.17 -2.20
N GLU A 42 17.07 -1.29 -3.06
CA GLU A 42 18.28 -0.49 -2.82
C GLU A 42 18.09 0.46 -1.63
N ARG A 43 17.01 1.25 -1.62
CA ARG A 43 16.74 2.25 -0.57
C ARG A 43 16.56 1.64 0.82
N THR A 44 15.96 0.46 0.90
CA THR A 44 15.68 -0.23 2.17
C THR A 44 16.74 -1.24 2.55
N ASN A 45 17.79 -1.40 1.73
CA ASN A 45 18.81 -2.44 1.85
C ASN A 45 18.19 -3.84 2.08
N THR A 46 17.16 -4.18 1.31
CA THR A 46 16.48 -5.48 1.39
C THR A 46 16.49 -6.20 0.05
N PRO A 47 16.54 -7.55 0.02
CA PRO A 47 16.53 -8.29 -1.23
C PRO A 47 15.27 -7.97 -2.07
N LEU A 48 15.43 -7.85 -3.39
CA LEU A 48 14.32 -7.61 -4.32
C LEU A 48 13.17 -8.63 -4.16
N GLY A 49 13.49 -9.90 -3.90
CA GLY A 49 12.50 -10.95 -3.63
C GLY A 49 11.68 -10.68 -2.35
N THR A 50 12.31 -10.11 -1.32
CA THR A 50 11.65 -9.69 -0.07
C THR A 50 10.74 -8.50 -0.32
N VAL A 51 11.18 -7.50 -1.09
CA VAL A 51 10.35 -6.35 -1.50
C VAL A 51 9.10 -6.83 -2.25
N LYS A 52 9.27 -7.70 -3.25
CA LYS A 52 8.16 -8.29 -4.02
C LYS A 52 7.16 -9.01 -3.11
N THR A 53 7.66 -9.80 -2.16
CA THR A 53 6.79 -10.51 -1.21
C THR A 53 6.04 -9.55 -0.29
N ARG A 54 6.72 -8.52 0.26
CA ARG A 54 6.09 -7.48 1.09
C ARG A 54 4.99 -6.75 0.33
N MET A 55 5.25 -6.33 -0.91
CA MET A 55 4.26 -5.67 -1.75
C MET A 55 3.07 -6.59 -2.06
N ARG A 56 3.33 -7.85 -2.44
CA ARG A 56 2.26 -8.82 -2.71
C ARG A 56 1.34 -9.03 -1.50
N LEU A 57 1.92 -9.28 -0.33
CA LEU A 57 1.15 -9.50 0.91
C LEU A 57 0.40 -8.23 1.33
N GLY A 58 1.06 -7.07 1.21
CA GLY A 58 0.42 -5.78 1.48
C GLY A 58 -0.78 -5.52 0.56
N MET A 59 -0.64 -5.72 -0.76
CA MET A 59 -1.73 -5.54 -1.72
C MET A 59 -2.91 -6.49 -1.46
N LEU A 60 -2.65 -7.74 -1.09
CA LEU A 60 -3.71 -8.69 -0.72
C LEU A 60 -4.50 -8.17 0.49
N LYS A 61 -3.80 -7.74 1.55
CA LYS A 61 -4.45 -7.18 2.74
C LYS A 61 -5.19 -5.87 2.43
N MET A 62 -4.62 -5.00 1.58
CA MET A 62 -5.31 -3.79 1.14
C MET A 62 -6.63 -4.09 0.45
N LYS A 63 -6.66 -5.11 -0.44
CA LYS A 63 -7.88 -5.53 -1.12
C LYS A 63 -8.95 -5.97 -0.13
N GLU A 64 -8.57 -6.72 0.89
CA GLU A 64 -9.50 -7.18 1.94
C GLU A 64 -10.05 -6.03 2.78
N GLU A 65 -9.20 -5.09 3.19
CA GLU A 65 -9.63 -3.93 4.00
C GLU A 65 -10.50 -2.96 3.20
N LEU A 66 -10.14 -2.67 1.94
CA LEU A 66 -10.97 -1.82 1.08
C LEU A 66 -12.35 -2.45 0.84
N ALA A 67 -12.41 -3.76 0.60
CA ALA A 67 -13.68 -4.46 0.49
C ALA A 67 -14.48 -4.51 1.80
N ARG A 68 -13.85 -4.33 2.97
CA ARG A 68 -14.56 -4.13 4.25
C ARG A 68 -15.15 -2.73 4.33
N ILE A 69 -14.37 -1.71 3.97
CA ILE A 69 -14.82 -0.31 3.97
C ILE A 69 -15.99 -0.11 3.01
N ASP A 70 -15.88 -0.61 1.77
CA ASP A 70 -16.91 -0.48 0.75
C ASP A 70 -18.24 -1.14 1.17
N ARG A 71 -18.20 -2.18 2.04
CA ARG A 71 -19.40 -2.82 2.62
C ARG A 71 -19.97 -2.11 3.84
N ALA A 72 -19.18 -1.27 4.52
CA ALA A 72 -19.62 -0.50 5.68
C ALA A 72 -20.19 0.87 5.27
N ASP A 73 -19.79 1.37 4.10
CA ASP A 73 -20.24 2.63 3.50
C ASP A 73 -21.55 2.52 2.68
N GLY A 74 -22.07 1.30 2.46
CA GLY A 74 -23.29 1.01 1.70
C GLY A 74 -24.38 0.39 2.55
#